data_AF-A0A954Z8C5-F1
#
_entry.id   AF-A0A954Z8C5-F1
#
_cell.length_a   1.000
_cell.length_b   1.000
_cell.length_c   1.000
_cell.angle_alpha   90.00
_cell.angle_beta   90.00
_cell.angle_gamma   90.00
#
_symmetry.space_group_name_H-M   'P 1'
#
loop_
_entity.id
_entity.type
_entity.pdbx_description
1 polymer ?
#
loop_
_entity_poly.entity_id
_entity_poly.type
_entity_poly.pdbx_seq_one_letter_code
_entity_poly.pdbx_strand_id
1 'polypeptide(L)'
;MRYRTPLLMILSALPLSAGCAGPRLALRDASEAPDAAYWDTSLPITTRVDDLIQRMTLDEKISQLMNASPAIERLGVPRCNWWNECLHGVARAGRATVFPQAIGMAATFDDALMREVGAAIGREARAKYEIAKRTNPGAQYAGLTFWSPNINIFRDPRWGRGQETYGEDPYLTGRIGAAFVTGLQGDRPPYLRVAACAKHFPGHGDTDLDS
;
A
#
# COMPACT_ATOMS: atom_id res chain seq x y z
N MET A 1 -60.17 38.21 -16.19
CA MET A 1 -60.38 38.29 -17.66
C MET A 1 -59.20 37.62 -18.37
N ARG A 2 -59.46 36.57 -19.16
CA ARG A 2 -58.63 35.93 -20.21
C ARG A 2 -57.28 35.33 -19.76
N TYR A 3 -57.20 34.03 -19.46
CA TYR A 3 -56.85 32.91 -20.39
C TYR A 3 -55.70 33.19 -21.37
N ARG A 4 -54.60 32.44 -21.24
CA ARG A 4 -54.07 31.55 -22.31
C ARG A 4 -52.92 30.65 -21.83
N THR A 5 -53.17 29.36 -22.01
CA THR A 5 -52.28 28.18 -21.91
C THR A 5 -51.38 28.08 -23.19
N PRO A 6 -50.52 27.05 -23.36
CA PRO A 6 -49.07 27.14 -23.59
C PRO A 6 -48.66 26.98 -25.06
N LEU A 7 -47.36 27.19 -25.38
CA LEU A 7 -46.78 26.70 -26.63
C LEU A 7 -45.62 25.75 -26.32
N LEU A 8 -45.89 24.47 -26.58
CA LEU A 8 -44.96 23.36 -26.62
C LEU A 8 -44.23 23.40 -27.97
N MET A 9 -42.90 23.53 -27.97
CA MET A 9 -42.07 23.14 -29.12
C MET A 9 -41.26 21.91 -28.74
N ILE A 10 -41.69 20.78 -29.30
CA ILE A 10 -40.90 19.56 -29.41
C ILE A 10 -39.94 19.77 -30.59
N LEU A 11 -38.64 19.65 -30.35
CA LEU A 11 -37.68 19.39 -31.42
C LEU A 11 -36.89 18.12 -31.06
N SER A 12 -37.21 17.07 -31.80
CA SER A 12 -36.51 15.78 -31.83
C SER A 12 -35.26 15.88 -32.70
N ALA A 13 -34.11 15.47 -32.17
CA ALA A 13 -32.95 15.01 -32.95
C ALA A 13 -32.07 14.06 -32.11
N LEU A 14 -32.15 12.76 -32.41
CA LEU A 14 -31.09 11.76 -32.17
C LEU A 14 -29.89 12.03 -33.11
N PRO A 15 -28.73 11.34 -33.02
CA PRO A 15 -28.08 10.61 -31.91
C PRO A 15 -26.58 10.99 -31.75
N LEU A 16 -25.92 10.57 -30.67
CA LEU A 16 -24.55 10.02 -30.76
C LEU A 16 -24.23 9.22 -29.50
N SER A 17 -24.58 7.93 -29.53
CA SER A 17 -24.03 6.94 -28.62
C SER A 17 -22.57 6.71 -28.96
N ALA A 18 -21.68 7.53 -28.39
CA ALA A 18 -20.27 7.23 -28.31
C ALA A 18 -20.09 6.09 -27.27
N GLY A 19 -20.18 4.87 -27.77
CA GLY A 19 -19.79 3.68 -27.03
C GLY A 19 -18.29 3.70 -26.77
N CYS A 20 -17.85 4.37 -25.71
CA CYS A 20 -16.54 4.15 -25.12
C CYS A 20 -16.59 2.89 -24.25
N ALA A 21 -16.78 1.73 -24.90
CA ALA A 21 -16.41 0.46 -24.30
C ALA A 21 -14.90 0.31 -24.45
N GLY A 22 -14.14 1.04 -23.61
CA GLY A 22 -12.76 0.64 -23.35
C GLY A 22 -12.75 -0.80 -22.83
N PRO A 23 -11.68 -1.58 -23.04
CA PRO A 23 -11.63 -2.95 -22.54
C PRO A 23 -11.86 -2.89 -21.03
N ARG A 24 -13.05 -3.30 -20.60
CA ARG A 24 -13.27 -3.74 -19.22
C ARG A 24 -12.26 -4.86 -19.06
N LEU A 25 -11.26 -4.64 -18.21
CA LEU A 25 -10.50 -5.74 -17.64
C LEU A 25 -11.55 -6.59 -16.93
N ALA A 26 -12.09 -7.59 -17.63
CA ALA A 26 -12.97 -8.56 -17.05
C ALA A 26 -12.10 -9.27 -16.01
N LEU A 27 -12.26 -8.88 -14.75
CA LEU A 27 -11.96 -9.77 -13.64
C LEU A 27 -12.69 -11.05 -14.01
N ARG A 28 -11.93 -12.08 -14.41
CA ARG A 28 -12.51 -13.39 -14.65
C ARG A 28 -13.39 -13.71 -13.43
N ASP A 29 -14.63 -14.08 -13.69
CA ASP A 29 -15.47 -14.64 -12.64
C ASP A 29 -14.68 -15.80 -12.01
N ALA A 30 -14.68 -15.85 -10.67
CA ALA A 30 -13.95 -16.87 -9.92
C ALA A 30 -14.36 -18.31 -10.27
N SER A 31 -15.39 -18.50 -11.10
CA SER A 31 -15.89 -19.78 -11.58
C SER A 31 -15.10 -20.41 -12.73
N GLU A 32 -14.15 -19.69 -13.36
CA GLU A 32 -13.17 -20.30 -14.29
C GLU A 32 -11.74 -20.30 -13.71
N ALA A 33 -11.62 -20.53 -12.39
CA ALA A 33 -10.34 -20.84 -11.80
C ALA A 33 -9.98 -22.30 -12.10
N PRO A 34 -8.79 -22.62 -12.65
CA PRO A 34 -8.30 -23.99 -12.61
C PRO A 34 -8.25 -24.46 -11.16
N ASP A 35 -8.51 -25.74 -10.92
CA ASP A 35 -8.47 -26.46 -9.65
C ASP A 35 -7.12 -26.26 -8.92
N ALA A 36 -6.95 -25.09 -8.31
CA ALA A 36 -5.67 -24.59 -7.84
C ALA A 36 -5.81 -24.04 -6.42
N ALA A 37 -5.13 -24.72 -5.50
CA ALA A 37 -5.18 -24.45 -4.07
C ALA A 37 -4.86 -23.00 -3.73
N TYR A 38 -4.03 -22.29 -4.52
CA TYR A 38 -3.70 -20.89 -4.25
C TYR A 38 -4.91 -19.93 -4.26
N TRP A 39 -6.01 -20.28 -4.94
CA TRP A 39 -7.26 -19.53 -4.91
C TRP A 39 -8.18 -19.86 -3.72
N ASP A 40 -7.99 -21.01 -3.08
CA ASP A 40 -8.83 -21.43 -1.96
C ASP A 40 -8.44 -20.71 -0.66
N THR A 41 -9.21 -19.69 -0.30
CA THR A 41 -8.98 -18.89 0.91
C THR A 41 -9.25 -19.63 2.23
N SER A 42 -9.83 -20.83 2.20
CA SER A 42 -10.00 -21.67 3.38
C SER A 42 -8.70 -22.39 3.79
N LEU A 43 -7.75 -22.51 2.86
CA LEU A 43 -6.44 -23.13 3.11
C LEU A 43 -5.46 -22.16 3.78
N PRO A 44 -4.47 -22.68 4.54
CA PRO A 44 -3.38 -21.86 5.08
C PRO A 44 -2.65 -21.07 3.99
N ILE A 45 -2.24 -19.83 4.31
CA ILE A 45 -1.52 -18.97 3.35
C ILE A 45 -0.25 -19.64 2.80
N THR A 46 0.45 -20.42 3.61
CA THR A 46 1.66 -21.15 3.20
C THR A 46 1.35 -22.17 2.11
N THR A 47 0.32 -23.00 2.29
CA THR A 47 -0.15 -23.97 1.29
C THR A 47 -0.50 -23.29 -0.03
N ARG A 48 -1.18 -22.13 0.05
CA ARG A 48 -1.58 -21.35 -1.12
C ARG A 48 -0.37 -20.77 -1.86
N VAL A 49 0.60 -20.22 -1.12
CA VAL A 49 1.82 -19.65 -1.67
C VAL A 49 2.69 -20.74 -2.31
N ASP A 50 2.84 -21.90 -1.66
CA ASP A 50 3.62 -23.02 -2.17
C ASP A 50 3.05 -23.55 -3.49
N ASP A 51 1.72 -23.76 -3.57
CA ASP A 51 1.04 -24.15 -4.81
C ASP A 51 1.24 -23.12 -5.92
N LEU A 52 1.13 -21.82 -5.62
CA LEU A 52 1.39 -20.77 -6.60
C LEU A 52 2.84 -20.80 -7.12
N ILE A 53 3.83 -20.87 -6.23
CA ILE A 53 5.25 -20.88 -6.60
C ILE A 53 5.61 -22.14 -7.39
N GLN A 54 5.04 -23.29 -7.07
CA GLN A 54 5.25 -24.54 -7.82
C GLN A 54 4.74 -24.45 -9.26
N ARG A 55 3.68 -23.67 -9.49
CA ARG A 55 3.10 -23.45 -10.83
C ARG A 55 3.84 -22.41 -11.67
N MET A 56 4.73 -21.61 -11.06
CA MET A 56 5.53 -20.63 -11.77
C MET A 56 6.72 -21.27 -12.48
N THR A 57 7.00 -20.82 -13.71
CA THR A 57 8.27 -21.09 -14.38
C THR A 57 9.42 -20.38 -13.66
N LEU A 58 10.67 -20.73 -14.01
CA LEU A 58 11.83 -20.02 -13.46
C LEU A 58 11.82 -18.53 -13.84
N ASP A 59 11.48 -18.21 -15.09
CA ASP A 59 11.40 -16.82 -15.56
C ASP A 59 10.30 -16.03 -14.84
N GLU A 60 9.14 -16.66 -14.63
CA GLU A 60 8.06 -16.08 -13.83
C GLU A 60 8.54 -15.77 -12.41
N LYS A 61 9.26 -16.69 -11.74
CA LYS A 61 9.85 -16.45 -10.41
C LYS A 61 10.85 -15.30 -10.40
N ILE A 62 11.77 -15.26 -11.36
CA ILE A 62 12.76 -14.18 -11.50
C ILE A 62 12.07 -12.83 -11.68
N SER A 63 10.99 -12.79 -12.47
CA SER A 63 10.22 -11.56 -12.71
C SER A 63 9.60 -10.98 -11.44
N GLN A 64 9.37 -11.81 -10.42
CA GLN A 64 8.77 -11.42 -9.14
C GLN A 64 9.81 -11.01 -8.06
N LEU A 65 11.09 -10.84 -8.41
CA LEU A 65 12.13 -10.45 -7.44
C LEU A 65 12.31 -8.94 -7.30
N MET A 66 11.69 -8.15 -8.18
CA MET A 66 11.82 -6.68 -8.21
C MET A 66 10.51 -6.01 -7.81
N ASN A 67 10.60 -4.82 -7.20
CA ASN A 67 9.43 -4.10 -6.71
C ASN A 67 8.35 -3.89 -7.77
N ALA A 68 8.72 -3.61 -9.02
CA ALA A 68 7.78 -3.46 -10.13
C ALA A 68 7.48 -4.81 -10.80
N SER A 69 6.82 -5.71 -10.07
CA SER A 69 6.58 -7.06 -10.56
C SER A 69 5.45 -7.14 -11.58
N PRO A 70 5.72 -7.74 -12.76
CA PRO A 70 4.72 -7.88 -13.82
C PRO A 70 3.63 -8.87 -13.41
N ALA A 71 2.50 -8.81 -14.13
CA ALA A 71 1.46 -9.81 -14.01
C ALA A 71 1.93 -11.16 -14.55
N ILE A 72 1.41 -12.25 -13.98
CA ILE A 72 1.52 -13.60 -14.55
C ILE A 72 0.13 -14.01 -15.01
N GLU A 73 -0.22 -13.64 -16.23
CA GLU A 73 -1.59 -13.74 -16.76
C GLU A 73 -2.12 -15.17 -16.75
N ARG A 74 -1.28 -16.15 -17.10
CA ARG A 74 -1.62 -17.58 -17.08
C ARG A 74 -2.04 -18.07 -15.69
N LEU A 75 -1.50 -17.48 -14.63
CA LEU A 75 -1.81 -17.80 -13.23
C LEU A 75 -2.77 -16.77 -12.60
N GLY A 76 -3.31 -15.81 -13.36
CA GLY A 76 -4.17 -14.78 -12.82
C GLY A 76 -3.54 -13.90 -11.72
N VAL A 77 -2.20 -13.85 -11.63
CA VAL A 77 -1.49 -13.00 -10.67
C VAL A 77 -1.42 -11.58 -11.25
N PRO A 78 -2.04 -10.57 -10.62
CA PRO A 78 -1.99 -9.21 -11.13
C PRO A 78 -0.60 -8.61 -10.97
N ARG A 79 -0.30 -7.60 -11.81
CA ARG A 79 0.88 -6.74 -11.61
C ARG A 79 0.84 -6.16 -10.20
N CYS A 80 1.98 -6.15 -9.53
CA CYS A 80 2.11 -5.62 -8.19
C CYS A 80 3.32 -4.69 -8.11
N ASN A 81 3.15 -3.54 -7.44
CA ASN A 81 4.28 -2.73 -7.00
C ASN A 81 4.31 -2.65 -5.48
N TRP A 82 5.33 -3.25 -4.87
CA TRP A 82 5.48 -3.27 -3.41
C TRP A 82 6.29 -2.10 -2.83
N TRP A 83 6.62 -1.09 -3.65
CA TRP A 83 7.20 0.15 -3.17
C TRP A 83 6.12 1.16 -2.81
N ASN A 84 5.88 1.31 -1.51
CA ASN A 84 5.12 2.41 -0.92
C ASN A 84 5.88 3.00 0.27
N GLU A 85 5.56 4.23 0.65
CA GLU A 85 6.22 4.97 1.74
C GLU A 85 5.16 5.55 2.66
N CYS A 86 5.35 5.43 3.99
CA CYS A 86 4.41 6.01 4.94
C CYS A 86 5.04 6.50 6.26
N LEU A 87 6.26 7.03 6.21
CA LEU A 87 7.05 7.35 7.40
C LEU A 87 6.31 8.23 8.43
N HIS A 88 5.55 9.22 7.96
CA HIS A 88 4.75 10.12 8.81
C HIS A 88 3.43 10.51 8.12
N GLY A 89 2.82 9.56 7.41
CA GLY A 89 1.66 9.79 6.54
C GLY A 89 1.83 9.07 5.20
N VAL A 90 0.75 8.70 4.51
CA VAL A 90 0.86 8.00 3.21
C VAL A 90 1.46 8.93 2.17
N ALA A 91 2.65 8.59 1.67
CA ALA A 91 3.38 9.44 0.73
C ALA A 91 3.07 9.07 -0.73
N ARG A 92 3.17 10.07 -1.62
CA ARG A 92 3.13 9.91 -3.09
C ARG A 92 1.86 9.27 -3.66
N ALA A 93 0.79 9.17 -2.86
CA ALA A 93 -0.51 8.62 -3.24
C ALA A 93 -1.63 9.68 -3.10
N GLY A 94 -1.40 10.88 -3.63
CA GLY A 94 -2.31 12.02 -3.53
C GLY A 94 -2.33 12.69 -2.15
N ARG A 95 -3.43 13.39 -1.82
CA ARG A 95 -3.58 14.09 -0.53
C ARG A 95 -3.71 13.07 0.60
N ALA A 96 -2.92 13.23 1.65
CA ALA A 96 -2.97 12.39 2.84
C ALA A 96 -2.78 13.22 4.11
N THR A 97 -3.10 12.66 5.27
CA THR A 97 -2.70 13.28 6.55
C THR A 97 -1.17 13.26 6.65
N VAL A 98 -0.58 14.39 7.04
CA VAL A 98 0.85 14.54 7.26
C VAL A 98 1.06 14.81 8.76
N PHE A 99 1.64 13.83 9.44
CA PHE A 99 2.01 13.92 10.85
C PHE A 99 3.36 14.65 10.99
N PRO A 100 3.76 15.10 12.21
CA PRO A 100 5.12 15.53 12.47
C PRO A 100 6.12 14.47 11.98
N GLN A 101 7.32 14.91 11.60
CA GLN A 101 8.37 13.99 11.19
C GLN A 101 8.70 13.00 12.34
N ALA A 102 9.21 11.81 12.02
CA ALA A 102 9.48 10.72 12.96
C ALA A 102 10.18 11.18 14.26
N ILE A 103 11.22 12.01 14.15
CA ILE A 103 11.94 12.52 15.33
C ILE A 103 11.07 13.42 16.22
N GLY A 104 10.17 14.20 15.62
CA GLY A 104 9.21 15.02 16.35
C GLY A 104 8.09 14.21 17.02
N MET A 105 7.68 13.10 16.39
CA MET A 105 6.76 12.15 17.02
C MET A 105 7.43 11.40 18.18
N ALA A 106 8.69 11.00 18.04
CA ALA A 106 9.45 10.34 19.10
C ALA A 106 9.66 11.24 20.34
N ALA A 107 9.78 12.56 20.14
CA ALA A 107 9.91 13.54 21.23
C ALA A 107 8.69 13.61 22.17
N THR A 108 7.59 12.92 21.86
CA THR A 108 6.45 12.74 22.78
C THR A 108 6.72 11.70 23.86
N PHE A 109 7.67 10.79 23.65
CA PHE A 109 7.92 9.61 24.49
C PHE A 109 6.66 8.75 24.73
N ASP A 110 5.69 8.81 23.82
CA ASP A 110 4.39 8.16 23.93
C ASP A 110 4.22 7.12 22.81
N ASP A 111 4.45 5.85 23.15
CA ASP A 111 4.31 4.76 22.21
C ASP A 111 2.84 4.37 21.98
N ALA A 112 1.92 4.67 22.91
CA ALA A 112 0.49 4.50 22.67
C ALA A 112 0.01 5.46 21.57
N LEU A 113 0.43 6.72 21.63
CA LEU A 113 0.20 7.70 20.56
C LEU A 113 0.80 7.23 19.24
N MET A 114 2.03 6.69 19.26
CA MET A 114 2.65 6.19 18.03
C MET A 114 1.87 5.02 17.40
N ARG A 115 1.28 4.15 18.22
CA ARG A 115 0.36 3.10 17.75
C ARG A 115 -0.88 3.69 17.09
N GLU A 116 -1.47 4.74 17.66
CA GLU A 116 -2.64 5.41 17.09
C GLU A 116 -2.33 6.08 15.74
N VAL A 117 -1.19 6.76 15.65
CA VAL A 117 -0.71 7.34 14.39
C VAL A 117 -0.49 6.25 13.34
N GLY A 118 0.20 5.17 13.68
CA GLY A 118 0.37 4.02 12.78
C GLY A 118 -0.98 3.46 12.31
N ALA A 119 -1.96 3.35 13.22
CA ALA A 119 -3.29 2.88 12.89
C ALA A 119 -4.08 3.85 12.00
N ALA A 120 -3.91 5.16 12.15
CA ALA A 120 -4.50 6.17 11.28
C ALA A 120 -3.90 6.07 9.86
N ILE A 121 -2.57 6.03 9.75
CA ILE A 121 -1.85 5.88 8.49
C ILE A 121 -2.26 4.58 7.78
N GLY A 122 -2.32 3.46 8.49
CA GLY A 122 -2.69 2.17 7.92
C GLY A 122 -4.13 2.13 7.39
N ARG A 123 -5.07 2.82 8.06
CA ARG A 123 -6.46 2.96 7.58
C ARG A 123 -6.52 3.80 6.31
N GLU A 124 -5.83 4.93 6.29
CA GLU A 124 -5.74 5.79 5.11
C GLU A 124 -5.08 5.06 3.93
N ALA A 125 -3.99 4.32 4.17
CA ALA A 125 -3.31 3.50 3.18
C ALA A 125 -4.25 2.45 2.57
N ARG A 126 -5.02 1.75 3.40
CA ARG A 126 -5.99 0.76 2.92
C ARG A 126 -7.10 1.40 2.08
N ALA A 127 -7.61 2.57 2.48
CA ALA A 127 -8.60 3.30 1.70
C ALA A 127 -8.04 3.72 0.33
N LYS A 128 -6.80 4.23 0.30
CA LYS A 128 -6.10 4.60 -0.93
C LYS A 128 -5.87 3.40 -1.85
N TYR A 129 -5.52 2.24 -1.31
CA TYR A 129 -5.39 1.02 -2.08
C TYR A 129 -6.71 0.62 -2.79
N GLU A 130 -7.85 0.68 -2.10
CA GLU A 130 -9.15 0.37 -2.72
C GLU A 130 -9.53 1.35 -3.83
N ILE A 131 -9.11 2.61 -3.71
CA ILE A 131 -9.24 3.60 -4.78
C ILE A 131 -8.31 3.23 -5.94
N ALA A 132 -7.04 2.93 -5.65
CA ALA A 132 -6.03 2.64 -6.65
C ALA A 132 -6.36 1.41 -7.49
N LYS A 133 -6.96 0.37 -6.90
CA LYS A 133 -7.49 -0.78 -7.66
C LYS A 133 -8.40 -0.40 -8.84
N ARG A 134 -9.07 0.76 -8.76
CA ARG A 134 -10.00 1.25 -9.80
C ARG A 134 -9.36 2.28 -10.72
N THR A 135 -8.33 2.99 -10.27
CA THR A 135 -7.77 4.16 -10.97
C THR A 135 -6.35 3.93 -11.51
N ASN A 136 -5.49 3.22 -10.77
CA ASN A 136 -4.20 2.72 -11.23
C ASN A 136 -3.88 1.39 -10.52
N PRO A 137 -4.38 0.24 -11.00
CA PRO A 137 -4.06 -1.03 -10.37
C PRO A 137 -2.58 -1.38 -10.58
N GLY A 138 -1.86 -1.63 -9.48
CA GLY A 138 -0.50 -2.16 -9.53
C GLY A 138 0.61 -1.16 -9.88
N ALA A 139 0.34 0.15 -9.91
CA ALA A 139 1.43 1.13 -10.08
C ALA A 139 2.21 1.37 -8.79
N GLN A 140 3.34 2.06 -8.90
CA GLN A 140 4.14 2.47 -7.75
C GLN A 140 3.31 3.37 -6.82
N TYR A 141 3.49 3.22 -5.50
CA TYR A 141 2.72 3.95 -4.47
C TYR A 141 1.21 3.62 -4.40
N ALA A 142 0.79 2.53 -5.04
CA ALA A 142 -0.59 2.04 -5.05
C ALA A 142 -0.75 0.64 -4.42
N GLY A 143 0.23 0.19 -3.63
CA GLY A 143 0.25 -1.13 -2.99
C GLY A 143 -0.13 -1.12 -1.51
N LEU A 144 0.14 -2.24 -0.83
CA LEU A 144 -0.17 -2.47 0.59
C LEU A 144 1.08 -2.76 1.44
N THR A 145 2.26 -2.59 0.88
CA THR A 145 3.55 -2.83 1.53
C THR A 145 4.28 -1.50 1.65
N PHE A 146 4.72 -1.14 2.84
CA PHE A 146 5.27 0.17 3.11
C PHE A 146 6.68 0.06 3.68
N TRP A 147 7.63 0.78 3.07
CA TRP A 147 9.01 0.89 3.53
C TRP A 147 9.09 1.84 4.72
N SER A 148 8.46 1.46 5.82
CA SER A 148 8.39 2.22 7.06
C SER A 148 8.16 1.25 8.21
N PRO A 149 8.68 1.54 9.42
CA PRO A 149 9.41 2.76 9.80
C PRO A 149 10.91 2.72 9.52
N ASN A 150 11.56 3.89 9.56
CA ASN A 150 13.02 3.99 9.65
C ASN A 150 13.41 3.87 11.14
N ILE A 151 14.05 2.75 11.49
CA ILE A 151 14.46 2.39 12.86
C ILE A 151 15.98 2.43 13.03
N ASN A 152 16.66 3.17 12.15
CA ASN A 152 18.07 3.45 12.35
C ASN A 152 18.28 4.36 13.56
N ILE A 153 19.48 4.29 14.12
CA ILE A 153 19.89 5.12 15.25
C ILE A 153 20.54 6.37 14.69
N PHE A 154 20.08 7.55 15.11
CA PHE A 154 20.66 8.83 14.71
C PHE A 154 21.99 9.06 15.44
N ARG A 155 23.01 8.26 15.11
CA ARG A 155 24.30 8.21 15.80
C ARG A 155 25.15 9.43 15.54
N ASP A 156 25.20 9.87 14.28
CA ASP A 156 25.92 11.07 13.87
C ASP A 156 24.93 12.19 13.58
N PRO A 157 24.95 13.32 14.32
CA PRO A 157 24.01 14.43 14.11
C PRO A 157 24.13 15.09 12.74
N ARG A 158 25.20 14.85 11.98
CA ARG A 158 25.40 15.33 10.60
C ARG A 158 24.62 14.48 9.58
N TRP A 159 24.14 13.30 9.96
CA TRP A 159 23.41 12.43 9.06
C TRP A 159 22.11 13.07 8.59
N GLY A 160 22.03 13.43 7.31
CA GLY A 160 20.92 14.20 6.73
C GLY A 160 19.55 13.52 6.77
N ARG A 161 19.51 12.22 7.07
CA ARG A 161 18.26 11.46 7.25
C ARG A 161 17.94 11.17 8.72
N GLY A 162 18.68 11.73 9.66
CA GLY A 162 18.42 11.56 11.10
C GLY A 162 17.03 12.02 11.54
N GLN A 163 16.48 13.04 10.87
CA GLN A 163 15.09 13.46 11.08
C GLN A 163 14.07 12.34 10.83
N GLU A 164 14.38 11.38 9.96
CA GLU A 164 13.50 10.23 9.65
C GLU A 164 13.50 9.16 10.74
N THR A 165 14.36 9.26 11.75
CA THR A 165 14.49 8.27 12.84
C THR A 165 13.67 8.64 14.07
N TYR A 166 13.74 7.80 15.10
CA TYR A 166 13.20 8.07 16.42
C TYR A 166 14.25 8.58 17.43
N GLY A 167 15.41 9.06 16.94
CA GLY A 167 16.49 9.63 17.76
C GLY A 167 17.71 8.72 17.88
N GLU A 168 18.57 9.04 18.85
CA GLU A 168 19.85 8.35 19.08
C GLU A 168 19.76 7.15 20.04
N ASP A 169 18.64 7.01 20.77
CA ASP A 169 18.48 5.98 21.79
C ASP A 169 17.86 4.69 21.21
N PRO A 170 18.54 3.53 21.29
CA PRO A 170 18.01 2.26 20.80
C PRO A 170 16.75 1.79 21.54
N TYR A 171 16.62 2.09 22.84
CA TYR A 171 15.46 1.67 23.62
C TYR A 171 14.20 2.41 23.18
N LEU A 172 14.26 3.74 23.08
CA LEU A 172 13.19 4.59 22.55
C LEU A 172 12.83 4.19 21.12
N THR A 173 13.84 4.03 20.25
CA THR A 173 13.63 3.61 18.86
C THR A 173 12.91 2.26 18.77
N GLY A 174 13.30 1.29 19.61
CA GLY A 174 12.65 0.00 19.68
C GLY A 174 11.19 0.09 20.15
N ARG A 175 10.92 0.88 21.20
CA ARG A 175 9.55 1.11 21.72
C ARG A 175 8.64 1.76 20.68
N ILE A 176 9.06 2.91 20.16
CA ILE A 176 8.28 3.72 19.22
C ILE A 176 8.10 2.97 17.89
N GLY A 177 9.16 2.37 17.37
CA GLY A 177 9.11 1.59 16.12
C GLY A 177 8.17 0.38 16.22
N ALA A 178 8.23 -0.40 17.31
CA ALA A 178 7.34 -1.53 17.51
C ALA A 178 5.86 -1.11 17.62
N ALA A 179 5.59 0.00 18.31
CA ALA A 179 4.24 0.54 18.41
C ALA A 179 3.70 1.03 17.05
N PHE A 180 4.53 1.74 16.27
CA PHE A 180 4.19 2.17 14.92
C PHE A 180 3.83 0.98 14.02
N VAL A 181 4.69 -0.05 13.99
CA VAL A 181 4.47 -1.28 13.20
C VAL A 181 3.18 -1.97 13.61
N THR A 182 2.95 -2.13 14.92
CA THR A 182 1.73 -2.76 15.44
C THR A 182 0.48 -1.98 15.02
N GLY A 183 0.51 -0.65 15.17
CA GLY A 183 -0.56 0.23 14.74
C GLY A 183 -0.84 0.12 13.24
N LEU A 184 0.22 0.19 12.43
CA LEU A 184 0.16 0.16 10.97
C LEU A 184 -0.42 -1.15 10.45
N GLN A 185 0.08 -2.29 10.93
CA GLN A 185 -0.33 -3.63 10.50
C GLN A 185 -1.73 -4.03 10.98
N GLY A 186 -2.21 -3.42 12.07
CA GLY A 186 -3.53 -3.73 12.64
C GLY A 186 -3.56 -5.04 13.43
N ASP A 187 -4.77 -5.45 13.81
CA ASP A 187 -5.05 -6.37 14.91
C ASP A 187 -6.01 -7.51 14.51
N ARG A 188 -6.14 -7.80 13.21
CA ARG A 188 -7.01 -8.87 12.70
C ARG A 188 -6.26 -10.05 12.07
N PRO A 189 -5.52 -10.86 12.84
CA PRO A 189 -4.91 -12.08 12.32
C PRO A 189 -5.94 -12.98 11.60
N PRO A 190 -5.56 -13.66 10.50
CA PRO A 190 -4.25 -13.63 9.83
C PRO A 190 -4.08 -12.44 8.86
N TYR A 191 -5.01 -11.49 8.82
CA TYR A 191 -5.06 -10.41 7.84
C TYR A 191 -4.34 -9.14 8.31
N LEU A 192 -3.30 -8.77 7.58
CA LEU A 192 -2.64 -7.48 7.75
C LEU A 192 -3.49 -6.35 7.14
N ARG A 193 -3.63 -5.23 7.86
CA ARG A 193 -4.18 -4.00 7.29
C ARG A 193 -3.27 -3.47 6.19
N VAL A 194 -1.96 -3.43 6.44
CA VAL A 194 -0.87 -3.23 5.46
C VAL A 194 0.37 -3.94 6.02
N ALA A 195 1.38 -4.20 5.19
CA ALA A 195 2.64 -4.76 5.65
C ALA A 195 3.66 -3.64 5.91
N ALA A 196 4.23 -3.61 7.12
CA ALA A 196 5.33 -2.73 7.48
C ALA A 196 6.68 -3.33 7.03
N CYS A 197 7.69 -2.48 6.84
CA CYS A 197 9.05 -2.92 6.54
C CYS A 197 10.02 -2.01 7.30
N ALA A 198 10.53 -2.54 8.42
CA ALA A 198 11.54 -1.87 9.21
C ALA A 198 12.83 -1.72 8.40
N LYS A 199 13.37 -0.51 8.33
CA LYS A 199 14.55 -0.17 7.53
C LYS A 199 15.53 0.70 8.33
N HIS A 200 16.81 0.75 7.97
CA HIS A 200 17.52 0.03 6.90
C HIS A 200 18.48 -0.95 7.58
N PHE A 201 18.18 -2.25 7.49
CA PHE A 201 18.86 -3.27 8.28
C PHE A 201 20.12 -3.81 7.59
N PRO A 202 21.27 -3.85 8.29
CA PRO A 202 21.69 -3.07 9.46
C PRO A 202 22.74 -2.00 9.12
N GLY A 203 23.12 -1.18 10.10
CA GLY A 203 24.31 -0.32 10.02
C GLY A 203 24.09 1.08 9.46
N HIS A 204 22.94 1.35 8.85
CA HIS A 204 22.59 2.68 8.35
C HIS A 204 22.37 3.68 9.51
N GLY A 205 22.81 4.92 9.36
CA GLY A 205 22.79 5.99 10.36
C GLY A 205 24.14 6.61 10.72
N ASP A 206 25.19 6.32 9.95
CA ASP A 206 26.58 6.72 10.22
C ASP A 206 27.22 7.27 8.94
N THR A 207 27.80 8.48 8.97
CA THR A 207 28.35 9.11 7.76
C THR A 207 29.58 8.43 7.20
N ASP A 208 30.30 7.65 8.03
CA ASP A 208 31.56 7.02 7.61
C ASP A 208 31.33 5.58 7.08
N LEU A 209 30.14 5.03 7.31
CA LEU A 209 29.72 3.69 6.87
C LEU A 209 28.57 3.70 5.86
N ASP A 210 27.88 4.84 5.69
CA ASP A 210 26.80 4.99 4.72
C ASP A 210 27.28 5.58 3.39
N SER A 211 27.34 4.71 2.37
CA SER A 211 27.41 5.08 0.96
C SER A 211 26.02 5.39 0.39
#